data_AF-A0A950LSV2-F1
#
_entry.id   AF-A0A950LSV2-F1
#
_cell.length_a   1.000
_cell.length_b   1.000
_cell.length_c   1.000
_cell.angle_alpha   90.00
_cell.angle_beta   90.00
_cell.angle_gamma   90.00
#
_symmetry.space_group_name_H-M   'P 1'
#
loop_
_entity.id
_entity.type
_entity.pdbx_description
1 polymer ?
#
loop_
_entity_poly.entity_id
_entity_poly.type
_entity_poly.pdbx_seq_one_letter_code
_entity_poly.pdbx_strand_id
1 'polypeptide(L)' 'MGRLADPSGAVLAGVNVTLTNQATDVSRKEQTNASGDYVFVEVPPGTYQVSFEQPGFKKSLRRDVTVDVNQVVTLNQTLQ' A
#
# COMPACT_ATOMS: atom_id res chain seq x y z
N MET A 1 4.15 0.82 7.89
CA MET A 1 3.06 1.81 7.87
C MET A 1 3.39 2.82 6.80
N GLY A 2 2.50 3.04 5.84
CA GLY A 2 2.73 3.97 4.74
C GLY A 2 1.63 5.02 4.70
N ARG A 3 1.92 6.17 4.08
CA ARG A 3 0.96 7.27 3.92
C ARG A 3 0.72 7.58 2.45
N LEU A 4 -0.55 7.75 2.11
CA LEU A 4 -0.99 8.19 0.78
C LEU A 4 -1.39 9.66 0.80
N ALA A 5 -0.87 10.38 -0.17
CA ALA A 5 -1.17 11.79 -0.39
C ALA A 5 -1.48 12.05 -1.87
N ASP A 6 -2.04 13.21 -2.18
CA ASP A 6 -2.22 13.69 -3.55
C ASP A 6 -1.15 14.77 -3.88
N PRO A 7 -0.96 15.15 -5.16
CA PRO A 7 0.07 16.13 -5.56
C PRO A 7 -0.14 17.54 -4.98
N SER A 8 -1.34 17.88 -4.50
CA SER A 8 -1.60 19.12 -3.74
C SER A 8 -1.18 19.03 -2.27
N GLY A 9 -0.82 17.83 -1.78
CA GLY A 9 -0.36 17.58 -0.42
C GLY A 9 -1.47 17.20 0.57
N ALA A 10 -2.71 17.01 0.12
CA ALA A 10 -3.76 16.46 0.96
C ALA A 10 -3.61 14.94 1.12
N VAL A 11 -4.08 14.45 2.27
CA VAL A 11 -4.05 13.00 2.57
C VAL A 11 -5.23 12.29 1.94
N LEU A 12 -4.98 11.09 1.43
CA LEU A 12 -5.99 10.30 0.75
C LEU A 12 -6.50 9.18 1.65
N ALA A 13 -7.68 9.40 2.21
CA ALA A 13 -8.41 8.41 2.99
C ALA A 13 -9.29 7.52 2.10
N GLY A 14 -9.45 6.24 2.45
CA GLY A 14 -10.27 5.29 1.69
C GLY A 14 -9.66 4.83 0.37
N VAL A 15 -8.34 4.92 0.20
CA VAL A 15 -7.60 4.31 -0.91
C VAL A 15 -7.63 2.81 -0.71
N ASN A 16 -8.05 2.03 -1.71
CA ASN A 16 -7.92 0.58 -1.68
C ASN A 16 -6.46 0.20 -1.94
N VAL A 17 -5.82 -0.38 -0.93
CA VAL A 17 -4.47 -0.90 -0.99
C VAL A 17 -4.56 -2.42 -1.11
N THR A 18 -4.07 -2.98 -2.21
CA THR A 18 -4.01 -4.43 -2.43
C THR A 18 -2.56 -4.88 -2.39
N LEU A 19 -2.21 -5.63 -1.35
CA LEU A 19 -0.91 -6.27 -1.17
C LEU A 19 -0.97 -7.71 -1.71
N THR A 20 -0.27 -7.99 -2.79
CA THR A 20 -0.18 -9.32 -3.40
C THR A 20 1.21 -9.91 -3.17
N ASN A 21 1.29 -11.09 -2.56
CA ASN A 21 2.53 -11.83 -2.42
C ASN A 21 2.92 -12.41 -3.78
N GLN A 22 4.12 -12.10 -4.28
CA GLN A 22 4.56 -12.58 -5.60
C GLN A 22 5.06 -14.04 -5.55
N ALA A 23 5.33 -14.59 -4.37
CA ALA A 23 5.77 -15.97 -4.19
C ALA A 23 4.60 -16.95 -4.00
N THR A 24 3.51 -16.51 -3.36
CA THR A 24 2.35 -17.37 -3.05
C THR A 24 1.06 -16.98 -3.76
N ASP A 25 1.06 -15.88 -4.53
CA ASP A 25 -0.12 -15.25 -5.15
C ASP A 25 -1.23 -14.86 -4.16
N VAL A 26 -0.95 -14.89 -2.85
CA VAL A 26 -1.90 -14.46 -1.82
C VAL A 26 -2.05 -12.94 -1.86
N SER A 27 -3.27 -12.45 -2.08
CA SER A 27 -3.58 -11.04 -2.02
C SER A 27 -4.36 -10.67 -0.75
N ARG A 28 -4.03 -9.52 -0.19
CA ARG A 28 -4.73 -8.88 0.93
C ARG A 28 -5.14 -7.49 0.50
N LYS A 29 -6.37 -7.10 0.83
CA LYS A 29 -6.89 -5.76 0.57
C LYS A 29 -7.13 -5.05 1.90
N GLU A 30 -6.70 -3.80 1.98
CA GLU A 30 -6.94 -2.90 3.10
C GLU A 30 -7.27 -1.52 2.56
N GLN A 31 -7.90 -0.68 3.38
CA GLN A 31 -8.19 0.71 3.01
C GLN A 31 -7.38 1.68 3.88
N THR A 32 -6.94 2.80 3.31
CA THR A 32 -6.32 3.85 4.12
C THR A 32 -7.33 4.47 5.08
N ASN A 33 -6.84 4.83 6.26
CA ASN A 33 -7.61 5.54 7.26
C ASN A 33 -7.80 7.04 6.90
N ALA A 34 -8.49 7.79 7.77
CA ALA A 34 -8.74 9.23 7.60
C ALA A 34 -7.48 10.10 7.48
N SER A 35 -6.34 9.63 7.98
CA SER A 35 -5.04 10.30 7.91
C SER A 35 -4.23 9.92 6.65
N GLY A 36 -4.79 9.04 5.81
CA GLY A 36 -4.12 8.49 4.63
C GLY A 36 -3.14 7.36 4.94
N ASP A 37 -3.11 6.88 6.19
CA ASP A 37 -2.21 5.82 6.61
C ASP A 37 -2.85 4.45 6.40
N TYR A 38 -2.02 3.47 6.05
CA TYR A 38 -2.40 2.06 5.98
C TYR A 38 -1.35 1.17 6.64
N VAL A 39 -1.82 0.02 7.12
CA VAL A 39 -0.96 -0.99 7.75
C VAL A 39 -1.46 -2.38 7.39
N PHE A 40 -0.53 -3.24 7.00
CA PHE A 40 -0.77 -4.68 6.92
C PHE A 40 0.01 -5.30 8.07
N VAL A 41 -0.69 -6.02 8.94
CA VAL A 41 -0.09 -6.78 10.05
C VAL A 41 0.08 -8.24 9.64
N GLU A 42 1.00 -8.93 10.29
CA GLU A 42 1.24 -10.37 10.07
C GLU A 42 1.54 -10.69 8.60
N VAL A 43 2.38 -9.86 7.97
CA VAL A 43 2.87 -10.09 6.61
C VAL A 43 4.13 -10.94 6.71
N PRO A 44 4.13 -12.19 6.20
CA PRO A 44 5.33 -13.01 6.16
C PRO A 44 6.44 -12.32 5.37
N PRO A 45 7.71 -12.54 5.70
CA PRO A 45 8.80 -12.02 4.89
C PRO A 45 8.76 -12.58 3.46
N GLY A 46 9.01 -11.73 2.48
CA GLY A 46 8.95 -12.08 1.06
C GLY A 46 8.80 -10.85 0.16
N THR A 47 8.68 -11.10 -1.15
CA THR A 47 8.48 -10.05 -2.15
C THR A 47 7.00 -9.86 -2.45
N TYR A 48 6.56 -8.62 -2.35
CA TYR A 48 5.16 -8.23 -2.53
C TYR A 48 4.99 -7.17 -3.62
N GLN A 49 3.80 -7.16 -4.18
CA GLN A 49 3.30 -6.16 -5.09
C GLN A 49 2.15 -5.41 -4.42
N VAL A 50 2.30 -4.09 -4.23
CA VAL A 50 1.30 -3.21 -3.62
C VAL A 50 0.61 -2.40 -4.71
N SER A 51 -0.71 -2.53 -4.79
CA SER A 51 -1.57 -1.79 -5.72
C SER A 51 -2.38 -0.77 -4.95
N PHE A 52 -2.43 0.47 -5.43
CA PHE A 52 -3.19 1.56 -4.83
C PHE A 52 -4.26 2.00 -5.82
N GLU A 53 -5.52 1.86 -5.41
CA GLU A 53 -6.70 2.16 -6.23
C GLU A 53 -7.63 3.09 -5.48
N GLN A 54 -7.86 4.27 -6.04
CA GLN A 54 -8.85 5.20 -5.50
C GLN A 54 -9.72 5.75 -6.63
N PRO A 55 -11.06 5.77 -6.45
CA PRO A 55 -11.95 6.41 -7.41
C PRO A 55 -11.55 7.87 -7.65
N GLY A 56 -11.40 8.24 -8.92
CA GLY A 56 -10.96 9.59 -9.31
C GLY A 56 -9.45 9.78 -9.46
N PHE A 57 -8.63 8.78 -9.09
CA PHE A 57 -7.17 8.82 -9.24
C PHE A 57 -6.67 7.69 -10.14
N LYS A 58 -5.45 7.82 -10.67
CA LYS A 58 -4.80 6.74 -11.39
C LYS A 58 -4.35 5.64 -10.43
N LYS A 59 -4.65 4.39 -10.82
CA LYS A 59 -4.11 3.21 -10.15
C LYS A 59 -2.59 3.26 -10.14
N SER A 60 -2.00 3.24 -8.95
CA SER A 60 -0.55 3.15 -8.77
C SER A 60 -0.15 1.74 -8.39
N LEU A 61 0.89 1.21 -9.02
CA LEU A 61 1.39 -0.13 -8.74
C LEU A 61 2.86 -0.05 -8.31
N ARG A 62 3.16 -0.61 -7.15
CA ARG A 62 4.51 -0.82 -6.64
C ARG A 62 4.80 -2.31 -6.64
N ARG A 63 5.78 -2.73 -7.43
CA ARG A 63 6.26 -4.12 -7.49
C ARG A 63 7.59 -4.20 -6.74
N ASP A 64 8.04 -5.41 -6.45
CA ASP A 64 9.35 -5.64 -5.84
C ASP A 64 9.49 -5.05 -4.42
N VAL A 65 8.41 -5.08 -3.64
CA VAL A 65 8.41 -4.63 -2.24
C VAL A 65 8.86 -5.80 -1.37
N THR A 66 10.13 -5.85 -1.04
CA THR A 66 10.66 -6.82 -0.08
C THR A 66 10.28 -6.44 1.34
N VAL A 67 9.66 -7.39 2.04
CA VAL A 67 9.33 -7.28 3.47
C VAL A 67 10.17 -8.32 4.20
N ASP A 68 10.94 -7.93 5.20
CA ASP A 68 11.64 -8.85 6.10
C ASP A 68 10.88 -9.10 7.41
N VAL A 69 11.31 -10.12 8.16
CA VAL A 69 10.69 -10.50 9.43
C VAL A 69 10.83 -9.35 10.44
N ASN A 70 9.73 -8.97 11.08
CA ASN A 70 9.65 -7.79 11.97
C ASN A 70 10.06 -6.46 11.31
N GLN A 71 10.10 -6.38 9.98
CA GLN A 71 10.39 -5.12 9.30
C GLN A 71 9.12 -4.31 9.09
N VAL A 72 9.17 -3.03 9.47
CA VAL A 72 8.16 -2.07 9.08
C VAL A 72 8.57 -1.44 7.77
N VAL A 73 7.92 -1.84 6.67
CA VAL A 73 8.07 -1.13 5.40
C VAL A 73 7.16 0.10 5.42
N THR A 74 7.77 1.25 5.22
CA THR A 74 7.07 2.52 5.03
C THR A 74 7.12 2.89 3.57
N LEU A 75 5.96 2.81 2.92
CA LEU A 75 5.82 3.15 1.52
C LEU A 75 4.89 4.34 1.40
N ASN A 76 5.49 5.51 1.21
CA ASN A 76 4.78 6.75 0.98
C ASN A 76 4.54 6.88 -0.52
N GLN A 77 3.30 7.10 -0.92
CA GLN A 77 2.96 7.17 -2.33
C GLN A 77 1.99 8.31 -2.61
N THR A 78 2.27 9.04 -3.68
CA THR A 78 1.42 10.13 -4.14
C THR A 78 0.57 9.65 -5.32
N LEU A 79 -0.75 9.71 -5.21
CA LEU A 79 -1.65 9.38 -6.30
C LEU A 79 -1.88 10.60 -7.20
N GLN A 80 -1.78 10.42 -8.52
CA GLN A 80 -2.02 11.46 -9.53
C GLN A 80 -3.27 11.19 -10.35
#